data_AF-A0A521I0Q6-F1
#
_entry.id   AF-A0A521I0Q6-F1
#
_cell.length_a   1.000
_cell.length_b   1.000
_cell.length_c   1.000
_cell.angle_alpha   90.00
_cell.angle_beta   90.00
_cell.angle_gamma   90.00
#
_symmetry.space_group_name_H-M   'P 1'
#
loop_
_entity.id
_entity.type
_entity.pdbx_description
1 polymer ?
#
loop_
_entity_poly.entity_id
_entity_poly.type
_entity_poly.pdbx_seq_one_letter_code
_entity_poly.pdbx_strand_id
1 'polypeptide(L)'
;MFVELHILQNFPPSNLNRDDVGQPKSTDFGGTTRARISSQCLKRQIRFAGKDPKDKKTQSVFERYTQVPLADRTKLIVQELTQRLEEKKRDKQQAEMFAKVFAELYAGGMDSKNANKTNVLLYLSDQEQARVASELDKHWDALVAATAPETPLTGIAKQFADKINQRAGEPAKDQAIRANNLAKELQARLEKNGKGKDAKAVAGEFKKGFKGEAKTFTAAELDWVSAEIDVQWDAIQASRKAESPLQPIVNELINETKDRTSAPDIALFGRMLADKPETNIDAACQVAHAISTHTVGRNELDYFTAMDDLQTKGESGAGHLDVAYFNSACFYRYARIDVKQLKKNLGDDALAYRTVEAFLRASEAAIPSGKKNSHAQEVRPSFMLAALRDDDSAGWSLVNAFETPTRANSEAGLLKQSVLALNEHFNQLSGFYDEDTKRVLAVAIPSGAIAKEELSDELKNAVKPKMSEWVNAIVEPLEKGAMP
;
A
#
# COMPACT_ATOMS: atom_id res chain seq x y z
N MET A 1 -9.41 18.20 -16.57
CA MET A 1 -9.96 19.11 -15.53
C MET A 1 -9.29 18.72 -14.23
N PHE A 2 -9.12 19.65 -13.31
CA PHE A 2 -8.60 19.36 -11.98
C PHE A 2 -9.67 19.54 -10.91
N VAL A 3 -9.70 18.64 -9.94
CA VAL A 3 -10.47 18.81 -8.70
C VAL A 3 -9.49 19.05 -7.58
N GLU A 4 -9.59 20.21 -6.94
CA GLU A 4 -8.81 20.56 -5.77
C GLU A 4 -9.63 20.42 -4.51
N LEU A 5 -8.97 20.03 -3.42
CA LEU A 5 -9.58 19.85 -2.12
C LEU A 5 -8.71 20.46 -1.04
N HIS A 6 -9.28 21.42 -0.32
CA HIS A 6 -8.70 22.11 0.82
C HIS A 6 -9.54 21.79 2.05
N ILE A 7 -8.92 21.24 3.09
CA ILE A 7 -9.62 20.90 4.33
C ILE A 7 -8.89 21.53 5.51
N LEU A 8 -9.64 22.18 6.40
CA LEU A 8 -9.20 22.53 7.75
C LEU A 8 -9.91 21.62 8.76
N GLN A 9 -9.10 20.94 9.58
CA GLN A 9 -9.59 19.96 10.55
C GLN A 9 -8.84 20.12 11.86
N ASN A 10 -9.58 20.43 12.92
CA ASN A 10 -9.03 20.60 14.26
C ASN A 10 -9.10 19.29 15.04
N PHE A 11 -7.96 18.80 15.53
CA PHE A 11 -7.86 17.59 16.32
C PHE A 11 -7.60 17.88 17.81
N PRO A 12 -8.25 17.11 18.72
CA PRO A 12 -7.96 17.17 20.15
C PRO A 12 -6.55 16.62 20.44
N PRO A 13 -6.06 16.71 21.70
CA PRO A 13 -4.85 16.05 22.14
C PRO A 13 -4.78 14.60 21.66
N SER A 14 -3.85 14.31 20.75
CA SER A 14 -3.77 13.01 20.07
C SER A 14 -2.39 12.74 19.48
N ASN A 15 -2.14 11.48 19.14
CA ASN A 15 -0.95 11.04 18.42
C ASN A 15 -1.34 10.34 17.11
N LEU A 16 -1.84 11.16 16.18
CA LEU A 16 -2.43 10.76 14.91
C LEU A 16 -1.46 9.98 14.01
N ASN A 17 -0.22 10.45 13.94
CA ASN A 17 0.84 9.87 13.13
C ASN A 17 2.21 10.09 13.78
N ARG A 18 2.84 8.99 14.21
CA ARG A 18 4.13 9.00 14.90
C ARG A 18 5.32 8.53 14.08
N ASP A 19 6.51 8.90 14.53
CA ASP A 19 7.80 8.37 14.08
C ASP A 19 8.17 7.04 14.75
N ASP A 20 9.41 6.60 14.56
CA ASP A 20 9.99 5.37 15.08
C ASP A 20 10.23 5.39 16.60
N VAL A 21 10.37 6.56 17.21
CA VAL A 21 10.50 6.75 18.67
C VAL A 21 9.18 7.06 19.37
N GLY A 22 8.07 7.10 18.63
CA GLY A 22 6.72 7.24 19.16
C GLY A 22 6.21 8.69 19.26
N GLN A 23 6.97 9.68 18.81
CA GLN A 23 6.58 11.08 18.84
C GLN A 23 5.67 11.45 17.65
N PRO A 24 4.67 12.33 17.85
CA PRO A 24 3.94 12.93 16.73
C PRO A 24 4.90 13.55 15.72
N LYS A 25 4.71 13.25 14.44
CA LYS A 25 5.55 13.81 13.38
C LYS A 25 5.40 15.32 13.31
N SER A 26 6.51 16.00 13.08
CA SER A 26 6.55 17.44 12.86
C SER A 26 7.30 17.79 11.56
N THR A 27 7.31 19.08 11.21
CA THR A 27 8.11 19.68 10.13
C THR A 27 8.23 21.18 10.37
N ASP A 28 9.25 21.83 9.83
CA ASP A 28 9.33 23.29 9.84
C ASP A 28 8.64 23.90 8.61
N PHE A 29 7.90 25.00 8.82
CA PHE A 29 7.27 25.78 7.76
C PHE A 29 7.07 27.24 8.22
N GLY A 30 7.56 28.20 7.42
CA GLY A 30 7.57 29.62 7.78
C GLY A 30 8.41 29.92 9.03
N GLY A 31 9.56 29.26 9.17
CA GLY A 31 10.48 29.46 10.29
C GLY A 31 10.02 28.92 11.64
N THR A 32 8.96 28.10 11.70
CA THR A 32 8.47 27.51 12.96
C THR A 32 8.06 26.04 12.79
N THR A 33 8.09 25.29 13.89
CA THR A 33 7.70 23.89 13.92
C THR A 33 6.18 23.71 13.85
N ARG A 34 5.74 22.81 12.98
CA ARG A 34 4.36 22.43 12.72
C ARG A 34 4.14 20.96 13.03
N ALA A 35 2.97 20.60 13.54
CA ALA A 35 2.55 19.21 13.53
C ALA A 35 2.33 18.76 12.09
N ARG A 36 2.65 17.50 11.77
CA ARG A 36 2.54 16.94 10.42
C ARG A 36 1.85 15.59 10.43
N ILE A 37 0.88 15.41 9.54
CA ILE A 37 0.36 14.09 9.18
C ILE A 37 0.91 13.73 7.80
N SER A 38 1.48 12.54 7.70
CA SER A 38 2.12 12.11 6.46
C SER A 38 1.13 11.84 5.33
N SER A 39 1.46 12.18 4.09
CA SER A 39 0.57 11.98 2.94
C SER A 39 0.19 10.51 2.76
N GLN A 40 1.11 9.58 3.03
CA GLN A 40 0.86 8.14 3.04
C GLN A 40 -0.15 7.71 4.11
N CYS A 41 -0.14 8.36 5.29
CA CYS A 41 -1.14 8.13 6.32
C CYS A 41 -2.52 8.56 5.81
N LEU A 42 -2.62 9.77 5.25
CA LEU A 42 -3.86 10.29 4.68
C LEU A 42 -4.37 9.42 3.53
N LYS A 43 -3.54 9.10 2.53
CA LYS A 43 -3.90 8.20 1.42
C LYS A 43 -4.44 6.87 1.92
N ARG A 44 -3.83 6.27 2.95
CA ARG A 44 -4.35 5.04 3.57
C ARG A 44 -5.71 5.27 4.22
N GLN A 45 -5.89 6.33 4.99
CA GLN A 45 -7.17 6.57 5.66
C GLN A 45 -8.28 6.94 4.69
N ILE A 46 -7.99 7.61 3.57
CA ILE A 46 -8.94 7.86 2.49
C ILE A 46 -9.42 6.53 1.92
N ARG A 47 -8.52 5.59 1.62
CA ARG A 47 -8.90 4.27 1.10
C ARG A 47 -9.79 3.50 2.08
N PHE A 48 -9.42 3.50 3.36
CA PHE A 48 -10.05 2.64 4.37
C PHE A 48 -11.09 3.36 5.25
N ALA A 49 -11.50 4.59 4.93
CA ALA A 49 -12.42 5.37 5.74
C ALA A 49 -13.73 4.58 5.99
N GLY A 50 -14.08 4.38 7.27
CA GLY A 50 -15.28 3.65 7.67
C GLY A 50 -15.23 2.11 7.56
N LYS A 51 -14.11 1.53 7.12
CA LYS A 51 -13.92 0.07 7.06
C LYS A 51 -13.38 -0.46 8.39
N ASP A 52 -13.97 -1.52 8.92
CA ASP A 52 -13.43 -2.23 10.08
C ASP A 52 -12.32 -3.20 9.60
N PRO A 53 -11.07 -3.05 10.05
CA PRO A 53 -10.00 -3.96 9.69
C PRO A 53 -10.23 -5.41 10.17
N LYS A 54 -11.13 -5.65 11.13
CA LYS A 54 -11.44 -6.99 11.67
C LYS A 54 -12.63 -7.66 10.98
N ASP A 55 -13.49 -6.90 10.30
CA ASP A 55 -14.66 -7.45 9.60
C ASP A 55 -14.57 -7.20 8.10
N LYS A 56 -14.24 -8.26 7.35
CA LYS A 56 -14.15 -8.26 5.89
C LYS A 56 -15.48 -7.90 5.20
N LYS A 57 -16.62 -8.00 5.89
CA LYS A 57 -17.94 -7.64 5.33
C LYS A 57 -18.18 -6.13 5.30
N THR A 58 -17.44 -5.36 6.10
CA THR A 58 -17.58 -3.91 6.11
C THR A 58 -16.97 -3.29 4.85
N GLN A 59 -17.68 -2.32 4.29
CA GLN A 59 -17.22 -1.56 3.13
C GLN A 59 -16.75 -0.17 3.58
N SER A 60 -15.61 0.26 3.04
CA SER A 60 -15.16 1.64 3.15
C SER A 60 -16.16 2.61 2.49
N VAL A 61 -16.10 3.89 2.84
CA VAL A 61 -16.76 4.96 2.07
C VAL A 61 -16.39 4.85 0.60
N PHE A 62 -15.11 4.60 0.32
CA PHE A 62 -14.61 4.52 -1.03
C PHE A 62 -15.26 3.39 -1.85
N GLU A 63 -15.39 2.19 -1.28
CA GLU A 63 -16.09 1.04 -1.89
C GLU A 63 -17.58 1.32 -2.11
N ARG A 64 -18.26 1.93 -1.13
CA ARG A 64 -19.70 2.21 -1.21
C ARG A 64 -20.07 3.10 -2.39
N TYR A 65 -19.28 4.14 -2.65
CA TYR A 65 -19.58 5.11 -3.72
C TYR A 65 -18.99 4.71 -5.08
N THR A 66 -17.84 4.02 -5.11
CA THR A 66 -17.31 3.50 -6.39
C THR A 66 -18.05 2.25 -6.86
N GLN A 67 -18.61 1.48 -5.93
CA GLN A 67 -19.14 0.12 -6.13
C GLN A 67 -18.07 -0.88 -6.57
N VAL A 68 -16.80 -0.60 -6.28
CA VAL A 68 -15.65 -1.46 -6.59
C VAL A 68 -14.88 -1.78 -5.31
N PRO A 69 -14.53 -3.06 -5.04
CA PRO A 69 -13.68 -3.43 -3.91
C PRO A 69 -12.32 -2.71 -3.93
N LEU A 70 -11.76 -2.42 -2.75
CA LEU A 70 -10.40 -1.88 -2.67
C LEU A 70 -9.37 -2.89 -3.19
N ALA A 71 -8.33 -2.39 -3.86
CA ALA A 71 -7.16 -3.21 -4.17
C ALA A 71 -6.32 -3.53 -2.91
N ASP A 72 -5.65 -4.67 -2.91
CA ASP A 72 -4.79 -5.10 -1.80
C ASP A 72 -3.34 -4.75 -2.04
N ARG A 73 -2.69 -4.22 -1.00
CA ARG A 73 -1.23 -4.11 -0.95
C ARG A 73 -0.70 -5.25 -0.10
N THR A 74 -0.10 -6.27 -0.74
CA THR A 74 0.24 -7.52 -0.06
C THR A 74 1.53 -8.14 -0.56
N LYS A 75 2.25 -8.81 0.34
CA LYS A 75 3.30 -9.78 0.01
C LYS A 75 2.79 -11.22 0.03
N LEU A 76 1.53 -11.42 0.45
CA LEU A 76 0.91 -12.71 0.74
C LEU A 76 -0.04 -13.15 -0.39
N ILE A 77 0.25 -12.77 -1.64
CA ILE A 77 -0.59 -13.15 -2.78
C ILE A 77 -0.74 -14.67 -2.93
N VAL A 78 0.28 -15.44 -2.51
CA VAL A 78 0.23 -16.90 -2.48
C VAL A 78 -0.92 -17.40 -1.61
N GLN A 79 -1.07 -16.84 -0.39
CA GLN A 79 -2.13 -17.24 0.54
C GLN A 79 -3.51 -16.92 -0.05
N GLU A 80 -3.65 -15.75 -0.64
CA GLU A 80 -4.91 -15.27 -1.21
C GLU A 80 -5.35 -16.10 -2.43
N LEU A 81 -4.44 -16.37 -3.37
CA LEU A 81 -4.73 -17.24 -4.52
C LEU A 81 -5.01 -18.68 -4.10
N THR A 82 -4.28 -19.20 -3.10
CA THR A 82 -4.52 -20.54 -2.56
C THR A 82 -5.94 -20.63 -1.98
N GLN A 83 -6.35 -19.64 -1.18
CA GLN A 83 -7.70 -19.61 -0.61
C GLN A 83 -8.78 -19.60 -1.70
N ARG A 84 -8.64 -18.76 -2.73
CA ARG A 84 -9.60 -18.71 -3.86
C ARG A 84 -9.69 -20.03 -4.63
N LEU A 85 -8.58 -20.75 -4.77
CA LEU A 85 -8.54 -22.06 -5.40
C LEU A 85 -9.15 -23.17 -4.51
N GLU A 86 -8.95 -23.10 -3.19
CA GLU A 86 -9.61 -23.98 -2.23
C GLU A 86 -11.14 -23.79 -2.27
N GLU A 87 -11.61 -22.54 -2.35
CA GLU A 87 -13.04 -22.22 -2.51
C GLU A 87 -13.62 -22.80 -3.82
N LYS A 88 -12.78 -22.94 -4.85
CA LYS A 88 -13.07 -23.65 -6.11
C LYS A 88 -12.90 -25.18 -6.03
N LYS A 89 -12.70 -25.73 -4.82
CA LYS A 89 -12.53 -27.17 -4.53
C LYS A 89 -11.27 -27.79 -5.13
N ARG A 90 -10.22 -27.00 -5.36
CA ARG A 90 -8.90 -27.52 -5.78
C ARG A 90 -8.08 -27.98 -4.58
N ASP A 91 -7.14 -28.89 -4.84
CA ASP A 91 -6.24 -29.39 -3.80
C ASP A 91 -5.34 -28.26 -3.25
N LYS A 92 -5.23 -28.17 -1.92
CA LYS A 92 -4.50 -27.10 -1.24
C LYS A 92 -3.01 -27.10 -1.59
N GLN A 93 -2.37 -28.26 -1.63
CA GLN A 93 -0.92 -28.34 -1.85
C GLN A 93 -0.57 -27.96 -3.28
N GLN A 94 -1.35 -28.44 -4.24
CA GLN A 94 -1.23 -28.05 -5.64
C GLN A 94 -1.56 -26.56 -5.85
N ALA A 95 -2.59 -26.04 -5.16
CA ALA A 95 -2.97 -24.64 -5.26
C ALA A 95 -1.86 -23.73 -4.73
N GLU A 96 -1.29 -24.05 -3.56
CA GLU A 96 -0.16 -23.32 -3.00
C GLU A 96 1.07 -23.37 -3.92
N MET A 97 1.33 -24.51 -4.55
CA MET A 97 2.41 -24.66 -5.53
C MET A 97 2.21 -23.75 -6.75
N PHE A 98 1.06 -23.80 -7.41
CA PHE A 98 0.78 -22.96 -8.57
C PHE A 98 0.76 -21.48 -8.21
N ALA A 99 0.21 -21.13 -7.05
CA ALA A 99 0.20 -19.76 -6.54
C ALA A 99 1.61 -19.23 -6.27
N LYS A 100 2.54 -20.06 -5.77
CA LYS A 100 3.96 -19.72 -5.60
C LYS A 100 4.64 -19.45 -6.93
N VAL A 101 4.46 -20.35 -7.91
CA VAL A 101 5.07 -20.19 -9.23
C VAL A 101 4.54 -18.92 -9.90
N PHE A 102 3.22 -18.68 -9.86
CA PHE A 102 2.64 -17.44 -10.34
C PHE A 102 3.24 -16.21 -9.63
N ALA A 103 3.31 -16.23 -8.30
CA ALA A 103 3.83 -15.11 -7.50
C ALA A 103 5.29 -14.81 -7.84
N GLU A 104 6.13 -15.83 -8.02
CA GLU A 104 7.53 -15.67 -8.40
C GLU A 104 7.67 -15.06 -9.80
N LEU A 105 6.90 -15.55 -10.77
CA LEU A 105 6.92 -15.03 -12.16
C LEU A 105 6.40 -13.60 -12.26
N TYR A 106 5.33 -13.28 -11.52
CA TYR A 106 4.71 -11.96 -11.55
C TYR A 106 5.52 -10.92 -10.77
N ALA A 107 6.00 -11.28 -9.57
CA ALA A 107 6.71 -10.35 -8.69
C ALA A 107 8.22 -10.25 -8.96
N GLY A 108 8.78 -11.11 -9.83
CA GLY A 108 10.22 -11.17 -10.09
C GLY A 108 11.05 -11.85 -8.99
N GLY A 109 10.40 -12.38 -7.95
CA GLY A 109 11.06 -13.15 -6.91
C GLY A 109 10.27 -13.32 -5.61
N MET A 110 10.76 -14.25 -4.78
CA MET A 110 10.20 -14.57 -3.47
C MET A 110 11.11 -14.09 -2.33
N ASP A 111 10.55 -13.90 -1.15
CA ASP A 111 11.28 -13.48 0.05
C ASP A 111 12.24 -14.58 0.53
N SER A 112 13.49 -14.20 0.80
CA SER A 112 14.55 -15.13 1.20
C SER A 112 14.32 -15.85 2.53
N LYS A 113 13.50 -15.27 3.42
CA LYS A 113 13.20 -15.83 4.75
C LYS A 113 11.87 -16.56 4.76
N ASN A 114 10.95 -16.23 3.86
CA ASN A 114 9.63 -16.83 3.80
C ASN A 114 9.20 -17.07 2.35
N ALA A 115 9.28 -18.32 1.89
CA ALA A 115 8.93 -18.73 0.54
C ALA A 115 7.44 -18.56 0.17
N ASN A 116 6.58 -18.21 1.13
CA ASN A 116 5.16 -17.90 0.89
C ASN A 116 4.90 -16.39 0.75
N LYS A 117 5.97 -15.58 0.74
CA LYS A 117 5.91 -14.13 0.54
C LYS A 117 6.70 -13.73 -0.69
N THR A 118 6.19 -12.76 -1.45
CA THR A 118 6.96 -12.08 -2.49
C THR A 118 8.05 -11.19 -1.86
N ASN A 119 9.16 -11.01 -2.56
CA ASN A 119 10.23 -10.10 -2.13
C ASN A 119 9.76 -8.62 -2.14
N VAL A 120 8.88 -8.27 -3.07
CA VAL A 120 8.28 -6.95 -3.27
C VAL A 120 6.82 -6.91 -2.81
N LEU A 121 6.32 -5.71 -2.50
CA LEU A 121 4.91 -5.50 -2.15
C LEU A 121 4.10 -5.34 -3.44
N LEU A 122 3.16 -6.25 -3.70
CA LEU A 122 2.26 -6.15 -4.84
C LEU A 122 1.06 -5.25 -4.50
N TYR A 123 0.54 -4.54 -5.49
CA TYR A 123 -0.70 -3.77 -5.38
C TYR A 123 -1.69 -4.24 -6.47
N LEU A 124 -2.65 -5.08 -6.10
CA LEU A 124 -3.54 -5.79 -7.03
C LEU A 124 -5.00 -5.62 -6.63
N SER A 125 -5.85 -5.33 -7.60
CA SER A 125 -7.31 -5.31 -7.46
C SER A 125 -7.88 -6.69 -7.17
N ASP A 126 -9.04 -6.73 -6.52
CA ASP A 126 -9.78 -7.98 -6.30
C ASP A 126 -10.11 -8.70 -7.62
N GLN A 127 -10.42 -7.94 -8.68
CA GLN A 127 -10.67 -8.48 -10.01
C GLN A 127 -9.44 -9.13 -10.63
N GLU A 128 -8.26 -8.51 -10.56
CA GLU A 128 -7.00 -9.10 -11.03
C GLU A 128 -6.70 -10.41 -10.28
N GLN A 129 -6.91 -10.44 -8.96
CA GLN A 129 -6.71 -11.65 -8.15
C GLN A 129 -7.71 -12.76 -8.53
N ALA A 130 -8.99 -12.42 -8.71
CA ALA A 130 -10.03 -13.35 -9.14
C ALA A 130 -9.80 -13.88 -10.56
N ARG A 131 -9.33 -13.02 -11.47
CA ARG A 131 -8.95 -13.34 -12.85
C ARG A 131 -7.86 -14.40 -12.86
N VAL A 132 -6.79 -14.20 -12.09
CA VAL A 132 -5.68 -15.16 -11.95
C VAL A 132 -6.21 -16.49 -11.41
N ALA A 133 -6.94 -16.48 -10.29
CA ALA A 133 -7.50 -17.70 -9.71
C ALA A 133 -8.41 -18.46 -10.70
N SER A 134 -9.13 -17.74 -11.56
CA SER A 134 -10.01 -18.35 -12.57
C SER A 134 -9.22 -18.97 -13.73
N GLU A 135 -8.12 -18.38 -14.19
CA GLU A 135 -7.27 -19.01 -15.22
C GLU A 135 -6.53 -20.22 -14.69
N LEU A 136 -6.02 -20.14 -13.46
CA LEU A 136 -5.40 -21.29 -12.79
C LEU A 136 -6.38 -22.46 -12.69
N ASP A 137 -7.64 -22.18 -12.37
CA ASP A 137 -8.71 -23.17 -12.28
C ASP A 137 -9.11 -23.74 -13.64
N LYS A 138 -9.22 -22.89 -14.68
CA LYS A 138 -9.55 -23.30 -16.05
C LYS A 138 -8.46 -24.17 -16.68
N HIS A 139 -7.20 -23.87 -16.40
CA HIS A 139 -6.04 -24.61 -16.91
C HIS A 139 -5.54 -25.69 -15.94
N TRP A 140 -6.30 -25.97 -14.86
CA TRP A 140 -5.86 -26.80 -13.75
C TRP A 140 -5.33 -28.17 -14.17
N ASP A 141 -6.10 -28.92 -14.97
CA ASP A 141 -5.74 -30.29 -15.34
C ASP A 141 -4.47 -30.32 -16.21
N ALA A 142 -4.32 -29.33 -17.10
CA ALA A 142 -3.12 -29.16 -17.90
C ALA A 142 -1.90 -28.78 -17.04
N LEU A 143 -2.09 -27.90 -16.05
CA LEU A 143 -1.04 -27.52 -15.10
C LEU A 143 -0.60 -28.71 -14.24
N VAL A 144 -1.54 -29.52 -13.75
CA VAL A 144 -1.25 -30.75 -12.99
C VAL A 144 -0.53 -31.76 -13.87
N ALA A 145 -0.97 -31.98 -15.11
CA ALA A 145 -0.30 -32.87 -16.05
C ALA A 145 1.12 -32.40 -16.40
N ALA A 146 1.34 -31.08 -16.53
CA ALA A 146 2.65 -30.49 -16.80
C ALA A 146 3.58 -30.48 -15.57
N THR A 147 3.04 -30.64 -14.35
CA THR A 147 3.81 -30.65 -13.11
C THR A 147 4.06 -32.06 -12.54
N ALA A 148 3.75 -33.12 -13.29
CA ALA A 148 4.15 -34.49 -12.96
C ALA A 148 4.89 -35.16 -14.15
N PRO A 149 5.99 -35.92 -13.94
CA PRO A 149 6.71 -36.22 -12.69
C PRO A 149 8.04 -35.43 -12.57
N GLU A 150 8.62 -35.46 -11.37
CA GLU A 150 9.98 -35.03 -10.98
C GLU A 150 10.86 -34.51 -12.13
N THR A 151 11.18 -33.20 -12.12
CA THR A 151 12.31 -32.72 -12.93
C THR A 151 13.56 -33.55 -12.59
N PRO A 152 14.45 -33.81 -13.55
CA PRO A 152 15.68 -34.55 -13.33
C PRO A 152 16.42 -34.12 -12.04
N LEU A 153 16.47 -32.80 -11.80
CA LEU A 153 17.13 -32.22 -10.63
C LEU A 153 16.38 -32.51 -9.32
N THR A 154 15.04 -32.44 -9.30
CA THR A 154 14.24 -32.80 -8.13
C THR A 154 14.26 -34.29 -7.81
N GLY A 155 14.34 -35.14 -8.84
CA GLY A 155 14.53 -36.58 -8.66
C GLY A 155 15.87 -36.89 -8.00
N ILE A 156 16.97 -36.28 -8.48
CA ILE A 156 18.29 -36.42 -7.87
C ILE A 156 18.29 -35.89 -6.43
N ALA A 157 17.64 -34.76 -6.15
CA ALA A 157 17.56 -34.19 -4.80
C ALA A 157 16.82 -35.11 -3.81
N LYS A 158 15.76 -35.79 -4.28
CA LYS A 158 15.01 -36.78 -3.48
C LYS A 158 15.84 -38.03 -3.23
N GLN A 159 16.45 -38.61 -4.27
CA GLN A 159 17.36 -39.74 -4.14
C GLN A 159 18.51 -39.44 -3.17
N PHE A 160 19.04 -38.21 -3.23
CA PHE A 160 20.06 -37.75 -2.31
C PHE A 160 19.55 -37.69 -0.87
N ALA A 161 18.36 -37.12 -0.64
CA ALA A 161 17.74 -37.08 0.68
C ALA A 161 17.49 -38.49 1.24
N ASP A 162 16.98 -39.42 0.42
CA ASP A 162 16.75 -40.81 0.80
C ASP A 162 18.06 -41.53 1.17
N LYS A 163 19.12 -41.34 0.37
CA LYS A 163 20.45 -41.89 0.62
C LYS A 163 21.06 -41.37 1.93
N ILE A 164 20.83 -40.09 2.24
CA ILE A 164 21.28 -39.50 3.49
C ILE A 164 20.47 -40.02 4.69
N ASN A 165 19.15 -40.17 4.55
CA ASN A 165 18.30 -40.70 5.61
C ASN A 165 18.60 -42.16 5.96
N GLN A 166 19.13 -42.93 5.00
CA GLN A 166 19.48 -44.34 5.17
C GLN A 166 20.90 -44.56 5.73
N ARG A 167 21.69 -43.49 5.97
CA ARG A 167 23.08 -43.63 6.44
C ARG A 167 23.14 -43.93 7.95
N ALA A 168 24.12 -44.72 8.36
CA ALA A 168 24.36 -45.07 9.76
C ALA A 168 25.16 -43.96 10.48
N GLY A 169 24.45 -43.01 11.10
CA GLY A 169 25.03 -41.97 11.95
C GLY A 169 25.52 -40.72 11.22
N GLU A 170 25.87 -39.68 11.97
CA GLU A 170 26.43 -38.45 11.40
C GLU A 170 27.92 -38.64 11.02
N PRO A 171 28.39 -37.99 9.95
CA PRO A 171 29.79 -37.99 9.56
C PRO A 171 30.71 -37.52 10.71
N ALA A 172 31.91 -38.09 10.80
CA ALA A 172 32.94 -37.62 11.71
C ALA A 172 33.28 -36.13 11.45
N LYS A 173 33.59 -35.37 12.51
CA LYS A 173 33.73 -33.90 12.46
C LYS A 173 34.74 -33.42 11.41
N ASP A 174 35.80 -34.18 11.18
CA ASP A 174 36.87 -33.95 10.22
C ASP A 174 36.46 -34.19 8.76
N GLN A 175 35.37 -34.92 8.53
CA GLN A 175 34.84 -35.27 7.20
C GLN A 175 33.50 -34.59 6.88
N ALA A 176 32.99 -33.78 7.81
CA ALA A 176 31.66 -33.18 7.76
C ALA A 176 31.64 -31.80 7.06
N ILE A 177 30.96 -31.73 5.92
CA ILE A 177 30.65 -30.50 5.20
C ILE A 177 29.30 -29.97 5.66
N ARG A 178 29.26 -28.74 6.18
CA ARG A 178 28.03 -28.15 6.73
C ARG A 178 26.99 -27.85 5.64
N ALA A 179 25.72 -28.06 5.96
CA ALA A 179 24.61 -27.84 5.03
C ALA A 179 24.52 -26.42 4.45
N ASN A 180 24.97 -25.41 5.19
CA ASN A 180 25.02 -24.04 4.69
C ASN A 180 25.93 -23.90 3.45
N ASN A 181 26.97 -24.73 3.35
CA ASN A 181 27.92 -24.74 2.24
C ASN A 181 27.50 -25.64 1.06
N LEU A 182 26.36 -26.36 1.15
CA LEU A 182 25.92 -27.33 0.14
C LEU A 182 25.97 -26.78 -1.30
N ALA A 183 25.32 -25.64 -1.55
CA ALA A 183 25.29 -25.04 -2.89
C ALA A 183 26.68 -24.59 -3.37
N LYS A 184 27.52 -24.07 -2.46
CA LYS A 184 28.87 -23.59 -2.81
C LYS A 184 29.79 -24.76 -3.18
N GLU A 185 29.70 -25.83 -2.41
CA GLU A 185 30.53 -27.01 -2.57
C GLU A 185 30.13 -27.87 -3.77
N LEU A 186 28.82 -27.91 -4.06
CA LEU A 186 28.29 -28.51 -5.28
C LEU A 186 28.63 -27.67 -6.52
N GLN A 187 28.54 -26.34 -6.44
CA GLN A 187 28.97 -25.43 -7.50
C GLN A 187 30.43 -25.69 -7.89
N ALA A 188 31.35 -25.75 -6.92
CA ALA A 188 32.77 -25.95 -7.18
C ALA A 188 33.07 -27.28 -7.92
N ARG A 189 32.32 -28.34 -7.60
CA ARG A 189 32.44 -29.64 -8.29
C ARG A 189 31.94 -29.59 -9.72
N LEU A 190 30.77 -28.98 -9.93
CA LEU A 190 30.20 -28.80 -11.27
C LEU A 190 31.10 -27.92 -12.15
N GLU A 191 31.71 -26.87 -11.59
CA GLU A 191 32.70 -26.04 -12.28
C GLU A 191 33.96 -26.84 -12.68
N LYS A 192 34.47 -27.69 -11.77
CA LYS A 192 35.59 -28.59 -12.05
C LYS A 192 35.27 -29.60 -13.17
N ASN A 193 34.00 -30.00 -13.30
CA ASN A 193 33.51 -30.85 -14.39
C ASN A 193 33.20 -30.06 -15.69
N GLY A 194 33.62 -28.79 -15.79
CA GLY A 194 33.50 -28.01 -17.03
C GLY A 194 32.13 -27.38 -17.29
N LYS A 195 31.23 -27.32 -16.29
CA LYS A 195 29.85 -26.79 -16.45
C LYS A 195 29.73 -25.27 -16.41
N GLY A 196 30.84 -24.56 -16.25
CA GLY A 196 30.93 -23.10 -16.44
C GLY A 196 29.92 -22.28 -15.62
N LYS A 197 29.33 -21.24 -16.25
CA LYS A 197 28.49 -20.23 -15.58
C LYS A 197 27.16 -20.78 -15.02
N ASP A 198 26.64 -21.87 -15.59
CA ASP A 198 25.36 -22.46 -15.19
C ASP A 198 25.47 -23.30 -13.91
N ALA A 199 26.68 -23.71 -13.51
CA ALA A 199 26.94 -24.50 -12.31
C ALA A 199 26.37 -23.85 -11.04
N LYS A 200 26.52 -22.52 -10.92
CA LYS A 200 26.01 -21.75 -9.78
C LYS A 200 24.49 -21.83 -9.67
N ALA A 201 23.79 -21.73 -10.80
CA ALA A 201 22.34 -21.71 -10.82
C ALA A 201 21.76 -23.11 -10.53
N VAL A 202 22.31 -24.15 -11.15
CA VAL A 202 21.93 -25.56 -10.89
C VAL A 202 22.18 -25.94 -9.43
N ALA A 203 23.33 -25.58 -8.86
CA ALA A 203 23.61 -25.86 -7.44
C ALA A 203 22.67 -25.11 -6.48
N GLY A 204 22.26 -23.89 -6.84
CA GLY A 204 21.26 -23.12 -6.10
C GLY A 204 19.87 -23.75 -6.14
N GLU A 205 19.42 -24.17 -7.33
CA GLU A 205 18.14 -24.87 -7.52
C GLU A 205 18.12 -26.23 -6.82
N PHE A 206 19.21 -27.00 -6.89
CA PHE A 206 19.36 -28.26 -6.17
C PHE A 206 19.18 -28.06 -4.66
N LYS A 207 19.86 -27.05 -4.08
CA LYS A 207 19.73 -26.72 -2.65
C LYS A 207 18.30 -26.33 -2.27
N LYS A 208 17.57 -25.63 -3.15
CA LYS A 208 16.14 -25.30 -2.92
C LYS A 208 15.25 -26.55 -2.95
N GLY A 209 15.54 -27.50 -3.85
CA GLY A 209 14.80 -28.76 -4.00
C GLY A 209 15.11 -29.80 -2.92
N PHE A 210 16.27 -29.72 -2.29
CA PHE A 210 16.68 -30.62 -1.21
C PHE A 210 15.87 -30.36 0.07
N LYS A 211 15.00 -31.30 0.44
CA LYS A 211 14.15 -31.25 1.64
C LYS A 211 14.66 -32.11 2.82
N GLY A 212 15.93 -32.53 2.80
CA GLY A 212 16.50 -33.35 3.87
C GLY A 212 16.86 -32.55 5.14
N GLU A 213 16.71 -33.16 6.32
CA GLU A 213 17.00 -32.53 7.63
C GLU A 213 18.49 -32.58 8.03
N ALA A 214 19.32 -33.23 7.21
CA ALA A 214 20.72 -33.45 7.53
C ALA A 214 21.53 -32.14 7.60
N LYS A 215 22.29 -31.99 8.69
CA LYS A 215 23.12 -30.80 8.96
C LYS A 215 24.52 -30.88 8.34
N THR A 216 24.96 -32.07 7.96
CA THR A 216 26.31 -32.35 7.46
C THR A 216 26.32 -33.42 6.37
N PHE A 217 27.24 -33.28 5.41
CA PHE A 217 27.45 -34.16 4.26
C PHE A 217 28.91 -34.58 4.16
N THR A 218 29.22 -35.72 3.55
CA THR A 218 30.59 -36.14 3.23
C THR A 218 31.02 -35.67 1.84
N ALA A 219 32.33 -35.64 1.57
CA ALA A 219 32.83 -35.36 0.23
C ALA A 219 32.31 -36.37 -0.81
N ALA A 220 32.27 -37.67 -0.45
CA ALA A 220 31.78 -38.73 -1.33
C ALA A 220 30.28 -38.60 -1.66
N GLU A 221 29.47 -38.15 -0.70
CA GLU A 221 28.05 -37.85 -0.90
C GLU A 221 27.86 -36.71 -1.93
N LEU A 222 28.65 -35.65 -1.82
CA LEU A 222 28.59 -34.52 -2.76
C LEU A 222 29.19 -34.86 -4.13
N ASP A 223 30.23 -35.69 -4.18
CA ASP A 223 30.80 -36.20 -5.42
C ASP A 223 29.77 -37.06 -6.18
N TRP A 224 29.02 -37.90 -5.45
CA TRP A 224 27.93 -38.69 -6.02
C TRP A 224 26.83 -37.80 -6.61
N VAL A 225 26.34 -36.81 -5.87
CA VAL A 225 25.33 -35.86 -6.39
C VAL A 225 25.85 -35.12 -7.62
N SER A 226 27.11 -34.67 -7.58
CA SER A 226 27.72 -33.98 -8.71
C SER A 226 27.78 -34.87 -9.94
N ALA A 227 28.09 -36.16 -9.78
CA ALA A 227 28.11 -37.11 -10.89
C ALA A 227 26.71 -37.36 -11.48
N GLU A 228 25.69 -37.53 -10.64
CA GLU A 228 24.30 -37.70 -11.10
C GLU A 228 23.79 -36.46 -11.86
N ILE A 229 24.11 -35.25 -11.36
CA ILE A 229 23.79 -33.99 -12.05
C ILE A 229 24.54 -33.88 -13.38
N ASP A 230 25.78 -34.36 -13.45
CA ASP A 230 26.59 -34.34 -14.67
C ASP A 230 26.00 -35.26 -15.76
N VAL A 231 25.59 -36.48 -15.38
CA VAL A 231 24.95 -37.45 -16.28
C VAL A 231 23.65 -36.89 -16.87
N GLN A 232 22.85 -36.20 -16.04
CA GLN A 232 21.56 -35.65 -16.47
C GLN A 232 21.66 -34.18 -16.89
N TRP A 233 22.87 -33.65 -17.12
CA TRP A 233 23.10 -32.22 -17.30
C TRP A 233 22.25 -31.59 -18.41
N ASP A 234 22.21 -32.22 -19.59
CA ASP A 234 21.47 -31.67 -20.74
C ASP A 234 19.96 -31.70 -20.49
N ALA A 235 19.45 -32.74 -19.83
CA ALA A 235 18.04 -32.84 -19.44
C ALA A 235 17.68 -31.80 -18.37
N ILE A 236 18.57 -31.56 -17.39
CA ILE A 236 18.42 -30.49 -16.39
C ILE A 236 18.39 -29.13 -17.08
N GLN A 237 19.31 -28.86 -18.01
CA GLN A 237 19.35 -27.59 -18.74
C GLN A 237 18.13 -27.41 -19.65
N ALA A 238 17.66 -28.46 -20.31
CA ALA A 238 16.44 -28.42 -21.12
C ALA A 238 15.20 -28.11 -20.25
N SER A 239 15.08 -28.76 -19.09
CA SER A 239 13.99 -28.50 -18.13
C SER A 239 14.06 -27.08 -17.55
N ARG A 240 15.25 -26.55 -17.29
CA ARG A 240 15.45 -25.18 -16.78
C ARG A 240 15.14 -24.10 -17.81
N LYS A 241 15.35 -24.40 -19.09
CA LYS A 241 15.05 -23.50 -20.21
C LYS A 241 13.59 -23.59 -20.67
N ALA A 242 12.85 -24.62 -20.25
CA ALA A 242 11.44 -24.73 -20.54
C ALA A 242 10.67 -23.60 -19.85
N GLU A 243 9.86 -22.89 -20.63
CA GLU A 243 9.01 -21.83 -20.10
C GLU A 243 7.94 -22.45 -19.19
N SER A 244 7.70 -21.83 -18.03
CA SER A 244 6.67 -22.30 -17.10
C SER A 244 5.31 -22.30 -17.79
N PRO A 245 4.47 -23.33 -17.59
CA PRO A 245 3.12 -23.34 -18.17
C PRO A 245 2.22 -22.21 -17.62
N LEU A 246 2.66 -21.53 -16.56
CA LEU A 246 2.01 -20.36 -15.97
C LEU A 246 2.45 -19.03 -16.61
N GLN A 247 3.53 -19.02 -17.39
CA GLN A 247 4.05 -17.80 -18.02
C GLN A 247 3.05 -17.16 -19.00
N PRO A 248 2.31 -17.93 -19.83
CA PRO A 248 1.26 -17.34 -20.67
C PRO A 248 0.18 -16.61 -19.86
N ILE A 249 -0.24 -17.18 -18.73
CA ILE A 249 -1.25 -16.57 -17.84
C ILE A 249 -0.72 -15.25 -17.25
N VAL A 250 0.55 -15.22 -16.86
CA VAL A 250 1.21 -14.00 -16.36
C VAL A 250 1.28 -12.94 -17.47
N ASN A 251 1.68 -13.32 -18.68
CA ASN A 251 1.79 -12.40 -19.81
C ASN A 251 0.43 -11.83 -20.23
N GLU A 252 -0.62 -12.65 -20.20
CA GLU A 252 -2.00 -12.21 -20.48
C GLU A 252 -2.46 -11.19 -19.45
N LEU A 253 -2.26 -11.45 -18.15
CA LEU A 253 -2.59 -10.50 -17.08
C LEU A 253 -1.84 -9.16 -17.26
N ILE A 254 -0.55 -9.23 -17.58
CA ILE A 254 0.27 -8.04 -17.83
C ILE A 254 -0.31 -7.23 -19.00
N ASN A 255 -0.66 -7.89 -20.10
CA ASN A 255 -1.23 -7.23 -21.28
C ASN A 255 -2.62 -6.63 -21.00
N GLU A 256 -3.47 -7.31 -20.23
CA GLU A 256 -4.80 -6.82 -19.84
C GLU A 256 -4.72 -5.60 -18.89
N THR A 257 -3.69 -5.54 -18.05
CA THR A 257 -3.51 -4.51 -17.01
C THR A 257 -2.48 -3.45 -17.39
N LYS A 258 -1.98 -3.48 -18.63
CA LYS A 258 -1.04 -2.51 -19.16
C LYS A 258 -1.72 -1.16 -19.32
N ASP A 259 -1.12 -0.13 -18.72
CA ASP A 259 -1.58 1.27 -18.76
C ASP A 259 -3.02 1.50 -18.24
N ARG A 260 -3.66 0.49 -17.63
CA ARG A 260 -5.02 0.56 -17.10
C ARG A 260 -5.22 -0.25 -15.84
N THR A 261 -6.26 0.08 -15.08
CA THR A 261 -6.69 -0.69 -13.92
C THR A 261 -8.20 -0.59 -13.77
N SER A 262 -8.85 -1.63 -13.27
CA SER A 262 -10.27 -1.55 -12.87
C SER A 262 -10.46 -1.08 -11.43
N ALA A 263 -9.38 -0.87 -10.67
CA ALA A 263 -9.43 -0.44 -9.28
C ALA A 263 -9.27 1.09 -9.14
N PRO A 264 -10.30 1.80 -8.65
CA PRO A 264 -10.25 3.24 -8.45
C PRO A 264 -9.13 3.74 -7.53
N ASP A 265 -8.75 2.97 -6.51
CA ASP A 265 -7.69 3.38 -5.59
C ASP A 265 -6.28 3.21 -6.20
N ILE A 266 -6.07 2.22 -7.07
CA ILE A 266 -4.86 2.13 -7.90
C ILE A 266 -4.82 3.30 -8.88
N ALA A 267 -5.94 3.59 -9.56
CA ALA A 267 -5.99 4.69 -10.53
C ALA A 267 -5.69 6.06 -9.90
N LEU A 268 -6.14 6.30 -8.66
CA LEU A 268 -5.83 7.52 -7.93
C LEU A 268 -4.38 7.57 -7.43
N PHE A 269 -3.89 6.50 -6.80
CA PHE A 269 -2.63 6.54 -6.05
C PHE A 269 -1.42 5.92 -6.74
N GLY A 270 -1.63 5.33 -7.92
CA GLY A 270 -0.62 4.70 -8.75
C GLY A 270 -0.19 3.32 -8.26
N ARG A 271 0.56 2.64 -9.13
CA ARG A 271 1.18 1.33 -8.89
C ARG A 271 2.58 1.33 -9.49
N MET A 272 3.53 0.77 -8.76
CA MET A 272 4.91 0.58 -9.21
C MET A 272 5.35 -0.86 -8.93
N LEU A 273 5.86 -1.53 -9.96
CA LEU A 273 6.46 -2.86 -9.91
C LEU A 273 7.75 -2.85 -10.74
N ALA A 274 8.90 -3.02 -10.08
CA ALA A 274 10.20 -2.84 -10.72
C ALA A 274 10.50 -3.90 -11.80
N ASP A 275 10.12 -5.16 -11.54
CA ASP A 275 10.37 -6.27 -12.47
C ASP A 275 9.43 -6.29 -13.68
N LYS A 276 8.30 -5.56 -13.60
CA LYS A 276 7.26 -5.46 -14.64
C LYS A 276 6.81 -4.00 -14.82
N PRO A 277 7.70 -3.11 -15.29
CA PRO A 277 7.41 -1.68 -15.40
C PRO A 277 6.21 -1.38 -16.32
N GLU A 278 5.88 -2.26 -17.25
CA GLU A 278 4.71 -2.20 -18.12
C GLU A 278 3.36 -2.25 -17.36
N THR A 279 3.36 -2.72 -16.11
CA THR A 279 2.17 -2.74 -15.24
C THR A 279 2.07 -1.48 -14.37
N ASN A 280 3.03 -0.55 -14.47
CA ASN A 280 3.03 0.68 -13.69
C ASN A 280 1.86 1.57 -14.10
N ILE A 281 1.24 2.21 -13.11
CA ILE A 281 0.15 3.15 -13.31
C ILE A 281 0.54 4.46 -12.66
N ASP A 282 0.58 5.52 -13.45
CA ASP A 282 0.81 6.87 -12.94
C ASP A 282 -0.40 7.34 -12.12
N ALA A 283 -0.11 7.91 -10.94
CA ALA A 283 -1.15 8.35 -10.01
C ALA A 283 -1.91 9.56 -10.56
N ALA A 284 -3.24 9.49 -10.60
CA ALA A 284 -4.09 10.63 -10.94
C ALA A 284 -4.26 11.64 -9.79
N CYS A 285 -3.88 11.29 -8.55
CA CYS A 285 -4.11 12.10 -7.36
C CYS A 285 -2.82 12.48 -6.63
N GLN A 286 -2.66 13.78 -6.42
CA GLN A 286 -1.63 14.39 -5.58
C GLN A 286 -2.23 14.64 -4.20
N VAL A 287 -1.56 14.17 -3.14
CA VAL A 287 -1.97 14.40 -1.75
C VAL A 287 -0.78 14.95 -1.00
N ALA A 288 -0.91 16.17 -0.46
CA ALA A 288 0.13 16.81 0.31
C ALA A 288 0.23 16.21 1.72
N HIS A 289 1.37 16.43 2.38
CA HIS A 289 1.44 16.32 3.83
C HIS A 289 0.49 17.34 4.44
N ALA A 290 -0.29 16.93 5.45
CA ALA A 290 -1.05 17.90 6.21
C ALA A 290 -0.17 18.51 7.29
N ILE A 291 -0.23 19.82 7.43
CA ILE A 291 0.56 20.57 8.42
C ILE A 291 -0.36 21.43 9.28
N SER A 292 0.05 21.73 10.52
CA SER A 292 -0.70 22.64 11.37
C SER A 292 -0.65 24.07 10.85
N THR A 293 -1.77 24.79 10.92
CA THR A 293 -1.88 26.19 10.48
C THR A 293 -1.19 27.17 11.42
N HIS A 294 -0.92 26.74 12.64
CA HIS A 294 -0.21 27.46 13.70
C HIS A 294 1.07 26.73 14.12
N THR A 295 1.93 27.41 14.88
CA THR A 295 3.07 26.79 15.56
C THR A 295 2.56 25.73 16.53
N VAL A 296 3.22 24.58 16.56
CA VAL A 296 3.05 23.60 17.63
C VAL A 296 4.29 23.66 18.50
N GLY A 297 4.07 23.74 19.82
CA GLY A 297 5.15 23.72 20.80
C GLY A 297 5.87 22.38 20.83
N ARG A 298 6.67 22.15 21.88
CA ARG A 298 7.18 20.80 22.15
C ARG A 298 6.00 19.85 22.34
N ASN A 299 6.12 18.63 21.83
CA ASN A 299 5.13 17.59 22.09
C ASN A 299 4.91 17.45 23.60
N GLU A 300 3.66 17.35 24.00
CA GLU A 300 3.28 17.13 25.39
C GLU A 300 3.59 15.68 25.78
N LEU A 301 3.89 15.48 27.06
CA LEU A 301 4.29 14.21 27.64
C LEU A 301 3.18 13.71 28.55
N ASP A 302 2.75 12.47 28.32
CA ASP A 302 1.86 11.72 29.20
C ASP A 302 2.66 10.60 29.88
N TYR A 303 2.89 10.73 31.19
CA TYR A 303 3.50 9.69 32.01
C TYR A 303 2.42 8.75 32.49
N PHE A 304 2.45 7.49 32.06
CA PHE A 304 1.44 6.51 32.43
C PHE A 304 2.05 5.26 33.07
N THR A 305 1.26 4.65 33.95
CA THR A 305 1.59 3.38 34.60
C THR A 305 0.58 2.31 34.22
N ALA A 306 1.01 1.05 34.20
CA ALA A 306 0.11 -0.09 34.28
C ALA A 306 0.31 -0.77 35.64
N MET A 307 -0.79 -0.89 36.40
CA MET A 307 -0.78 -1.54 37.70
C MET A 307 -0.93 -3.06 37.51
N ASP A 308 -0.34 -3.83 38.43
CA ASP A 308 -0.55 -5.27 38.50
C ASP A 308 -1.61 -5.56 39.58
N ASP A 309 -2.74 -6.10 39.14
CA ASP A 309 -3.92 -6.35 39.98
C ASP A 309 -3.70 -7.47 41.02
N LEU A 310 -2.65 -8.29 40.88
CA LEU A 310 -2.36 -9.45 41.77
C LEU A 310 -1.19 -9.21 42.74
N GLN A 311 -0.76 -7.96 42.95
CA GLN A 311 0.35 -7.62 43.85
C GLN A 311 0.15 -8.11 45.29
N THR A 312 1.23 -8.59 45.92
CA THR A 312 1.19 -9.05 47.31
C THR A 312 1.27 -7.90 48.31
N LYS A 313 0.65 -8.06 49.49
CA LYS A 313 0.67 -7.04 50.55
C LYS A 313 2.11 -6.78 51.02
N GLY A 314 2.66 -5.63 50.62
CA GLY A 314 4.02 -5.19 50.97
C GLY A 314 4.85 -4.80 49.74
N GLU A 315 4.44 -5.24 48.55
CA GLU A 315 5.00 -4.79 47.28
C GLU A 315 4.27 -3.50 46.85
N SER A 316 5.01 -2.42 46.66
CA SER A 316 4.49 -1.17 46.09
C SER A 316 5.30 -0.83 44.85
N GLY A 317 4.62 -0.57 43.73
CA GLY A 317 5.27 -0.21 42.48
C GLY A 317 4.34 -0.38 41.28
N ALA A 318 4.55 0.42 40.23
CA ALA A 318 3.89 0.21 38.95
C ALA A 318 4.50 -1.04 38.28
N GLY A 319 3.66 -1.94 37.74
CA GLY A 319 4.13 -3.08 36.94
C GLY A 319 4.77 -2.65 35.62
N HIS A 320 4.43 -1.44 35.15
CA HIS A 320 5.04 -0.79 34.00
C HIS A 320 4.96 0.73 34.13
N LEU A 321 5.98 1.44 33.64
CA LEU A 321 6.03 2.89 33.52
C LEU A 321 6.57 3.23 32.13
N ASP A 322 5.89 4.11 31.42
CA ASP A 322 6.34 4.58 30.11
C ASP A 322 5.78 5.99 29.81
N VAL A 323 6.23 6.58 28.71
CA VAL A 323 5.87 7.94 28.29
C VAL A 323 5.24 7.92 26.90
N ALA A 324 4.06 8.52 26.77
CA ALA A 324 3.43 8.77 25.49
C ALA A 324 3.54 10.25 25.11
N TYR A 325 3.75 10.52 23.82
CA TYR A 325 3.81 11.86 23.29
C TYR A 325 2.52 12.18 22.53
N PHE A 326 2.01 13.40 22.68
CA PHE A 326 0.82 13.87 21.97
C PHE A 326 0.89 15.38 21.68
N ASN A 327 0.01 15.87 20.82
CA ASN A 327 -0.24 17.30 20.62
C ASN A 327 -1.69 17.55 20.20
N SER A 328 -2.11 18.81 20.15
CA SER A 328 -3.36 19.24 19.54
C SER A 328 -3.06 20.28 18.46
N ALA A 329 -3.77 20.21 17.33
CA ALA A 329 -3.54 21.12 16.23
C ALA A 329 -4.71 21.22 15.25
N CYS A 330 -4.84 22.38 14.63
CA CYS A 330 -5.65 22.59 13.44
C CYS A 330 -4.81 22.32 12.19
N PHE A 331 -5.14 21.28 11.44
CA PHE A 331 -4.41 20.86 10.25
C PHE A 331 -5.04 21.40 8.97
N TYR A 332 -4.19 21.88 8.07
CA TYR A 332 -4.51 22.10 6.67
C TYR A 332 -4.14 20.85 5.85
N ARG A 333 -5.10 20.34 5.07
CA ARG A 333 -4.92 19.20 4.16
C ARG A 333 -5.21 19.68 2.73
N TYR A 334 -4.35 19.30 1.79
CA TYR A 334 -4.52 19.59 0.36
C TYR A 334 -4.43 18.32 -0.47
N ALA A 335 -5.33 18.18 -1.44
CA ALA A 335 -5.24 17.18 -2.49
C ALA A 335 -5.73 17.74 -3.82
N ARG A 336 -5.24 17.15 -4.91
CA ARG A 336 -5.62 17.48 -6.29
C ARG A 336 -5.79 16.21 -7.10
N ILE A 337 -6.88 16.10 -7.85
CA ILE A 337 -7.13 15.02 -8.80
C ILE A 337 -7.03 15.56 -10.22
N ASP A 338 -6.21 14.92 -11.05
CA ASP A 338 -6.26 15.05 -12.50
C ASP A 338 -7.32 14.09 -13.05
N VAL A 339 -8.48 14.64 -13.44
CA VAL A 339 -9.60 13.85 -13.95
C VAL A 339 -9.28 13.22 -15.30
N LYS A 340 -8.43 13.85 -16.12
CA LYS A 340 -8.04 13.31 -17.42
C LYS A 340 -7.15 12.07 -17.25
N GLN A 341 -6.17 12.15 -16.34
CA GLN A 341 -5.34 11.00 -15.99
C GLN A 341 -6.18 9.89 -15.32
N LEU A 342 -7.14 10.25 -14.47
CA LEU A 342 -8.03 9.28 -13.82
C LEU A 342 -8.87 8.50 -14.84
N LYS A 343 -9.46 9.20 -15.82
CA LYS A 343 -10.20 8.58 -16.93
C LYS A 343 -9.31 7.67 -17.76
N LYS A 344 -8.09 8.11 -18.10
CA LYS A 344 -7.10 7.30 -18.80
C LYS A 344 -6.79 6.00 -18.05
N ASN A 345 -6.54 6.10 -16.74
CA ASN A 345 -6.20 4.94 -15.90
C ASN A 345 -7.36 3.93 -15.79
N LEU A 346 -8.61 4.39 -15.73
CA LEU A 346 -9.78 3.51 -15.55
C LEU A 346 -10.36 3.00 -16.87
N GLY A 347 -10.28 3.78 -17.94
CA GLY A 347 -10.97 3.49 -19.20
C GLY A 347 -12.51 3.53 -19.10
N ASP A 348 -13.05 4.07 -18.01
CA ASP A 348 -14.49 4.21 -17.74
C ASP A 348 -14.74 5.58 -17.08
N ASP A 349 -15.35 6.49 -17.85
CA ASP A 349 -15.67 7.85 -17.41
C ASP A 349 -16.67 7.89 -16.26
N ALA A 350 -17.68 7.01 -16.28
CA ALA A 350 -18.69 6.96 -15.22
C ALA A 350 -18.06 6.49 -13.91
N LEU A 351 -17.17 5.50 -13.97
CA LEU A 351 -16.40 5.08 -12.80
C LEU A 351 -15.44 6.17 -12.34
N ALA A 352 -14.82 6.94 -13.25
CA ALA A 352 -13.96 8.06 -12.89
C ALA A 352 -14.73 9.14 -12.09
N TYR A 353 -15.96 9.49 -12.49
CA TYR A 353 -16.78 10.46 -11.75
C TYR A 353 -17.21 9.93 -10.37
N ARG A 354 -17.67 8.67 -10.30
CA ARG A 354 -17.94 8.00 -9.01
C ARG A 354 -16.70 7.97 -8.12
N THR A 355 -15.51 7.83 -8.71
CA THR A 355 -14.24 7.86 -7.99
C THR A 355 -13.91 9.23 -7.41
N VAL A 356 -14.21 10.31 -8.14
CA VAL A 356 -14.09 11.69 -7.63
C VAL A 356 -15.06 11.89 -6.45
N GLU A 357 -16.33 11.50 -6.60
CA GLU A 357 -17.32 11.55 -5.50
C GLU A 357 -16.81 10.78 -4.26
N ALA A 358 -16.40 9.53 -4.48
CA ALA A 358 -15.90 8.66 -3.43
C ALA A 358 -14.69 9.27 -2.73
N PHE A 359 -13.77 9.90 -3.48
CA PHE A 359 -12.60 10.56 -2.92
C PHE A 359 -12.97 11.78 -2.06
N LEU A 360 -13.89 12.64 -2.50
CA LEU A 360 -14.33 13.80 -1.74
C LEU A 360 -14.95 13.37 -0.39
N ARG A 361 -15.85 12.38 -0.43
CA ARG A 361 -16.50 11.84 0.77
C ARG A 361 -15.54 11.08 1.68
N ALA A 362 -14.66 10.28 1.11
CA ALA A 362 -13.69 9.52 1.88
C ALA A 362 -12.61 10.42 2.49
N SER A 363 -12.21 11.51 1.81
CA SER A 363 -11.30 12.52 2.36
C SER A 363 -11.88 13.22 3.57
N GLU A 364 -13.17 13.51 3.53
CA GLU A 364 -13.91 14.07 4.65
C GLU A 364 -13.98 13.09 5.84
N ALA A 365 -14.25 11.81 5.58
CA ALA A 365 -14.34 10.77 6.60
C ALA A 365 -12.98 10.22 7.09
N ALA A 366 -11.88 10.55 6.41
CA ALA A 366 -10.56 10.01 6.70
C ALA A 366 -9.98 10.59 8.01
N ILE A 367 -9.83 9.72 9.01
CA ILE A 367 -9.23 10.05 10.32
C ILE A 367 -8.03 9.11 10.57
N PRO A 368 -6.83 9.65 10.88
CA PRO A 368 -5.68 8.84 11.28
C PRO A 368 -5.96 7.93 12.49
N SER A 369 -5.69 6.64 12.32
CA SER A 369 -5.94 5.61 13.34
C SER A 369 -4.83 5.47 14.39
N GLY A 370 -3.78 6.30 14.34
CA GLY A 370 -2.68 6.26 15.30
C GLY A 370 -3.16 6.56 16.72
N LYS A 371 -2.91 5.65 17.67
CA LYS A 371 -3.29 5.76 19.09
C LYS A 371 -4.78 6.12 19.32
N LYS A 372 -5.65 5.82 18.35
CA LYS A 372 -7.09 6.16 18.35
C LYS A 372 -7.82 5.69 19.60
N ASN A 373 -7.57 4.46 20.04
CA ASN A 373 -8.26 3.90 21.21
C ASN A 373 -7.85 4.58 22.53
N SER A 374 -6.70 5.26 22.57
CA SER A 374 -6.21 5.95 23.76
C SER A 374 -6.56 7.44 23.77
N HIS A 375 -6.91 8.05 22.62
CA HIS A 375 -7.14 9.49 22.50
C HIS A 375 -8.51 9.88 21.90
N ALA A 376 -9.30 8.92 21.41
CA ALA A 376 -10.66 9.14 20.91
C ALA A 376 -10.83 10.32 19.92
N GLN A 377 -9.88 10.50 19.00
CA GLN A 377 -9.80 11.63 18.07
C GLN A 377 -10.80 11.64 16.89
N GLU A 378 -12.01 11.12 17.06
CA GLU A 378 -13.00 10.97 15.98
C GLU A 378 -13.71 12.29 15.63
N VAL A 379 -12.94 13.26 15.13
CA VAL A 379 -13.41 14.59 14.74
C VAL A 379 -13.46 14.76 13.23
N ARG A 380 -14.51 15.40 12.74
CA ARG A 380 -14.74 15.64 11.30
C ARG A 380 -14.15 16.99 10.87
N PRO A 381 -13.88 17.19 9.57
CA PRO A 381 -13.49 18.49 9.03
C PRO A 381 -14.39 19.64 9.47
N SER A 382 -13.76 20.76 9.80
CA SER A 382 -14.44 21.96 10.26
C SER A 382 -14.75 22.93 9.13
N PHE A 383 -13.91 22.94 8.09
CA PHE A 383 -14.09 23.71 6.87
C PHE A 383 -13.53 22.91 5.69
N MET A 384 -14.23 22.93 4.56
CA MET A 384 -13.80 22.30 3.32
C MET A 384 -14.09 23.20 2.13
N LEU A 385 -13.13 23.36 1.24
CA LEU A 385 -13.26 24.04 -0.04
C LEU A 385 -12.85 23.05 -1.13
N ALA A 386 -13.73 22.84 -2.11
CA ALA A 386 -13.40 22.16 -3.35
C ALA A 386 -13.49 23.13 -4.52
N ALA A 387 -12.56 22.99 -5.46
CA ALA A 387 -12.53 23.77 -6.69
C ALA A 387 -12.42 22.85 -7.90
N LEU A 388 -13.28 23.06 -8.89
CA LEU A 388 -13.17 22.46 -10.21
C LEU A 388 -12.51 23.47 -11.15
N ARG A 389 -11.43 23.05 -11.80
CA ARG A 389 -10.62 23.88 -12.69
C ARG A 389 -10.44 23.23 -14.07
N ASP A 390 -10.13 24.07 -15.04
CA ASP A 390 -9.78 23.68 -16.41
C ASP A 390 -8.51 22.82 -16.50
N ASP A 391 -8.34 22.17 -17.64
CA ASP A 391 -7.22 21.24 -17.94
C ASP A 391 -5.86 21.95 -18.04
N ASP A 392 -5.86 23.23 -18.41
CA ASP A 392 -4.67 24.08 -18.52
C ASP A 392 -4.38 24.87 -17.22
N SER A 393 -5.26 24.77 -16.22
CA SER A 393 -5.11 25.45 -14.93
C SER A 393 -3.95 24.91 -14.10
N ALA A 394 -3.23 25.82 -13.44
CA ALA A 394 -2.30 25.44 -12.39
C ALA A 394 -3.04 25.03 -11.11
N GLY A 395 -2.53 24.02 -10.40
CA GLY A 395 -3.06 23.66 -9.09
C GLY A 395 -2.64 24.68 -8.03
N TRP A 396 -3.57 25.16 -7.20
CA TRP A 396 -3.35 26.15 -6.17
C TRP A 396 -3.35 25.52 -4.79
N SER A 397 -2.20 25.07 -4.29
CA SER A 397 -2.09 24.78 -2.86
C SER A 397 -2.14 26.09 -2.06
N LEU A 398 -3.17 26.25 -1.23
CA LEU A 398 -3.31 27.41 -0.32
C LEU A 398 -2.44 27.31 0.95
N VAL A 399 -1.41 26.46 0.95
CA VAL A 399 -0.55 26.26 2.14
C VAL A 399 0.14 27.54 2.60
N ASN A 400 0.44 28.46 1.66
CA ASN A 400 1.11 29.73 1.95
C ASN A 400 0.23 30.71 2.73
N ALA A 401 -1.08 30.46 2.84
CA ALA A 401 -1.95 31.13 3.81
C ALA A 401 -1.45 30.96 5.26
N PHE A 402 -0.63 29.93 5.50
CA PHE A 402 -0.11 29.55 6.81
C PHE A 402 1.41 29.65 6.92
N GLU A 403 2.08 30.27 5.93
CA GLU A 403 3.52 30.56 6.01
C GLU A 403 3.78 31.32 7.32
N THR A 404 3.08 32.44 7.48
CA THR A 404 2.97 33.10 8.78
C THR A 404 1.99 32.30 9.66
N PRO A 405 2.41 31.83 10.85
CA PRO A 405 1.59 30.97 11.71
C PRO A 405 0.34 31.70 12.21
N THR A 406 -0.82 31.05 12.13
CA THR A 406 -2.05 31.61 12.68
C THR A 406 -1.99 31.64 14.21
N ARG A 407 -2.64 32.65 14.80
CA ARG A 407 -2.68 32.84 16.26
C ARG A 407 -4.13 33.07 16.67
N ALA A 408 -4.55 32.38 17.74
CA ALA A 408 -5.81 32.71 18.39
C ALA A 408 -5.70 34.09 19.06
N ASN A 409 -6.83 34.76 19.20
CA ASN A 409 -6.94 36.01 19.93
C ASN A 409 -8.16 35.97 20.87
N SER A 410 -8.47 37.10 21.51
CA SER A 410 -9.60 37.21 22.44
C SER A 410 -10.97 36.98 21.80
N GLU A 411 -11.09 37.16 20.48
CA GLU A 411 -12.36 37.13 19.74
C GLU A 411 -12.57 35.81 18.99
N ALA A 412 -11.49 35.11 18.63
CA ALA A 412 -11.54 33.94 17.76
C ALA A 412 -10.43 32.94 18.06
N GLY A 413 -10.82 31.67 18.14
CA GLY A 413 -9.89 30.54 18.25
C GLY A 413 -9.12 30.25 16.95
N LEU A 414 -8.16 29.33 17.04
CA LEU A 414 -7.26 28.95 15.95
C LEU A 414 -8.00 28.54 14.67
N LEU A 415 -9.11 27.83 14.80
CA LEU A 415 -9.88 27.35 13.65
C LEU A 415 -10.46 28.51 12.82
N LYS A 416 -11.16 29.45 13.45
CA LYS A 416 -11.72 30.63 12.76
C LYS A 416 -10.62 31.47 12.12
N GLN A 417 -9.52 31.71 12.85
CA GLN A 417 -8.36 32.42 12.32
C GLN A 417 -7.72 31.72 11.12
N SER A 418 -7.70 30.38 11.12
CA SER A 418 -7.21 29.59 9.99
C SER A 418 -8.11 29.68 8.76
N VAL A 419 -9.44 29.71 8.96
CA VAL A 419 -10.38 29.91 7.85
C VAL A 419 -10.23 31.31 7.26
N LEU A 420 -10.10 32.34 8.09
CA LEU A 420 -9.90 33.72 7.65
C LEU A 420 -8.59 33.88 6.86
N ALA A 421 -7.48 33.33 7.34
CA ALA A 421 -6.20 33.36 6.63
C ALA A 421 -6.27 32.65 5.27
N LEU A 422 -6.94 31.50 5.21
CA LEU A 422 -7.16 30.78 3.94
C LEU A 422 -8.04 31.58 2.97
N ASN A 423 -9.13 32.17 3.47
CA ASN A 423 -10.03 33.01 2.68
C ASN A 423 -9.30 34.23 2.10
N GLU A 424 -8.54 34.94 2.93
CA GLU A 424 -7.79 36.12 2.49
C GLU A 424 -6.75 35.75 1.44
N HIS A 425 -5.99 34.68 1.68
CA HIS A 425 -5.00 34.22 0.71
C HIS A 425 -5.64 33.76 -0.61
N PHE A 426 -6.76 33.04 -0.55
CA PHE A 426 -7.51 32.67 -1.74
C PHE A 426 -7.97 33.90 -2.52
N ASN A 427 -8.53 34.90 -1.85
CA ASN A 427 -8.98 36.15 -2.47
C ASN A 427 -7.83 36.94 -3.11
N GLN A 428 -6.66 36.98 -2.46
CA GLN A 428 -5.45 37.60 -3.02
C GLN A 428 -4.99 36.88 -4.29
N LEU A 429 -4.97 35.54 -4.28
CA LEU A 429 -4.61 34.77 -5.47
C LEU A 429 -5.64 34.96 -6.59
N SER A 430 -6.95 34.90 -6.26
CA SER A 430 -8.05 35.17 -7.20
C SER A 430 -7.89 36.53 -7.87
N GLY A 431 -7.62 37.58 -7.09
CA GLY A 431 -7.54 38.96 -7.60
C GLY A 431 -6.22 39.31 -8.29
N PHE A 432 -5.15 38.53 -8.10
CA PHE A 432 -3.85 38.79 -8.72
C PHE A 432 -3.62 38.01 -10.01
N TYR A 433 -3.96 36.72 -10.03
CA TYR A 433 -3.60 35.85 -11.16
C TYR A 433 -4.55 35.97 -12.35
N ASP A 434 -5.60 36.80 -12.27
CA ASP A 434 -6.62 37.01 -13.32
C ASP A 434 -7.05 35.70 -14.00
N GLU A 435 -7.08 34.60 -13.23
CA GLU A 435 -7.15 33.25 -13.76
C GLU A 435 -8.61 32.81 -13.82
N ASP A 436 -9.23 32.91 -14.99
CA ASP A 436 -10.61 32.49 -15.27
C ASP A 436 -10.75 30.96 -15.44
N THR A 437 -9.71 30.21 -15.08
CA THR A 437 -9.68 28.74 -15.24
C THR A 437 -10.46 27.99 -14.15
N LYS A 438 -11.14 28.71 -13.26
CA LYS A 438 -11.98 28.16 -12.20
C LYS A 438 -13.41 28.04 -12.72
N ARG A 439 -13.90 26.81 -12.85
CA ARG A 439 -15.28 26.56 -13.29
C ARG A 439 -16.28 26.61 -12.13
N VAL A 440 -15.95 25.96 -11.02
CA VAL A 440 -16.88 25.81 -9.89
C VAL A 440 -16.15 25.81 -8.56
N LEU A 441 -16.75 26.49 -7.58
CA LEU A 441 -16.34 26.44 -6.18
C LEU A 441 -17.46 25.85 -5.33
N ALA A 442 -17.08 25.05 -4.34
CA ALA A 442 -17.99 24.53 -3.33
C ALA A 442 -17.35 24.64 -1.95
N VAL A 443 -18.00 25.34 -1.03
CA VAL A 443 -17.54 25.51 0.36
C VAL A 443 -18.50 24.79 1.31
N ALA A 444 -17.98 24.09 2.30
CA ALA A 444 -18.74 23.54 3.41
C ALA A 444 -18.13 23.99 4.74
N ILE A 445 -18.98 24.39 5.69
CA ILE A 445 -18.57 24.87 7.02
C ILE A 445 -19.30 24.05 8.11
N PRO A 446 -19.03 22.72 8.24
CA PRO A 446 -19.83 21.86 9.10
C PRO A 446 -19.78 22.24 10.58
N SER A 447 -18.68 22.83 11.04
CA SER A 447 -18.52 23.18 12.45
C SER A 447 -19.20 24.50 12.84
N GLY A 448 -19.69 25.29 11.88
CA GLY A 448 -20.17 26.65 12.14
C GLY A 448 -19.10 27.58 12.72
N ALA A 449 -17.81 27.28 12.51
CA ALA A 449 -16.71 28.03 13.14
C ALA A 449 -16.57 29.47 12.65
N ILE A 450 -17.20 29.80 11.53
CA ILE A 450 -17.27 31.14 10.97
C ILE A 450 -18.64 31.33 10.30
N ALA A 451 -19.18 32.55 10.35
CA ALA A 451 -20.37 32.88 9.55
C ALA A 451 -19.97 33.05 8.08
N LYS A 452 -20.83 32.64 7.14
CA LYS A 452 -20.51 32.76 5.70
C LYS A 452 -20.35 34.22 5.26
N GLU A 453 -20.96 35.14 5.99
CA GLU A 453 -20.89 36.59 5.78
C GLU A 453 -19.49 37.16 6.05
N GLU A 454 -18.65 36.44 6.80
CA GLU A 454 -17.26 36.82 7.07
C GLU A 454 -16.29 36.30 5.99
N LEU A 455 -16.77 35.56 4.99
CA LEU A 455 -15.99 35.12 3.83
C LEU A 455 -16.04 36.16 2.70
N SER A 456 -15.07 36.10 1.80
CA SER A 456 -15.12 36.81 0.51
C SER A 456 -16.39 36.44 -0.26
N ASP A 457 -16.91 37.36 -1.09
CA ASP A 457 -18.14 37.13 -1.84
C ASP A 457 -18.06 35.86 -2.71
N GLU A 458 -16.89 35.58 -3.29
CA GLU A 458 -16.62 34.37 -4.09
C GLU A 458 -16.85 33.09 -3.27
N LEU A 459 -16.22 32.97 -2.08
CA LEU A 459 -16.38 31.79 -1.23
C LEU A 459 -17.75 31.73 -0.54
N LYS A 460 -18.30 32.89 -0.16
CA LYS A 460 -19.63 33.01 0.46
C LYS A 460 -20.73 32.49 -0.46
N ASN A 461 -20.69 32.84 -1.75
CA ASN A 461 -21.66 32.40 -2.74
C ASN A 461 -21.51 30.90 -3.09
N ALA A 462 -20.34 30.32 -2.81
CA ALA A 462 -20.05 28.91 -3.00
C ALA A 462 -20.48 28.00 -1.81
N VAL A 463 -20.98 28.55 -0.71
CA VAL A 463 -21.34 27.77 0.49
C VAL A 463 -22.51 26.83 0.22
N LYS A 464 -22.32 25.55 0.52
CA LYS A 464 -23.32 24.48 0.46
C LYS A 464 -23.62 23.95 1.88
N PRO A 465 -24.90 23.88 2.28
CA PRO A 465 -25.30 23.49 3.63
C PRO A 465 -25.17 21.99 3.92
N LYS A 466 -25.21 21.14 2.89
CA LYS A 466 -25.19 19.67 3.03
C LYS A 466 -24.03 19.06 2.27
N MET A 467 -23.51 17.94 2.78
CA MET A 467 -22.44 17.19 2.14
C MET A 467 -22.81 16.73 0.71
N SER A 468 -24.06 16.30 0.49
CA SER A 468 -24.52 15.92 -0.85
C SER A 468 -24.49 17.09 -1.84
N GLU A 469 -24.91 18.27 -1.41
CA GLU A 469 -24.92 19.47 -2.25
C GLU A 469 -23.47 19.95 -2.54
N TRP A 470 -22.58 19.84 -1.55
CA TRP A 470 -21.16 20.15 -1.70
C TRP A 470 -20.46 19.21 -2.70
N VAL A 471 -20.72 17.90 -2.62
CA VAL A 471 -20.19 16.91 -3.58
C VAL A 471 -20.77 17.12 -4.97
N ASN A 472 -22.09 17.22 -5.09
CA ASN A 472 -22.78 17.35 -6.38
C ASN A 472 -22.37 18.62 -7.13
N ALA A 473 -22.08 19.72 -6.41
CA ALA A 473 -21.56 20.94 -7.02
C ALA A 473 -20.28 20.71 -7.83
N ILE A 474 -19.46 19.71 -7.48
CA ILE A 474 -18.24 19.35 -8.21
C ILE A 474 -18.48 18.22 -9.22
N VAL A 475 -19.28 17.22 -8.85
CA VAL A 475 -19.45 16.00 -9.66
C VAL A 475 -20.38 16.21 -10.85
N GLU A 476 -21.50 16.93 -10.68
CA GLU A 476 -22.45 17.13 -11.79
C GLU A 476 -21.85 17.88 -12.99
N PRO A 477 -21.04 18.95 -12.81
CA PRO A 477 -20.37 19.61 -13.94
C PRO A 477 -19.38 18.69 -14.67
N LEU A 478 -18.70 17.79 -13.94
CA LEU A 478 -17.82 16.79 -14.55
C LEU A 478 -18.60 15.83 -15.45
N GLU A 479 -19.76 15.36 -15.00
CA GLU A 479 -20.63 14.44 -15.75
C GLU A 479 -21.25 15.10 -16.99
N LYS A 480 -21.72 16.34 -16.84
CA LYS A 480 -22.38 17.09 -17.92
C LYS A 480 -21.38 17.60 -18.98
N GLY A 481 -20.07 17.42 -18.76
CA GLY A 481 -19.02 17.99 -19.61
C GLY A 481 -19.10 19.51 -19.68
N ALA A 482 -19.68 20.15 -18.65
CA ALA A 482 -20.11 21.53 -18.71
C ALA A 482 -18.90 22.46 -18.78
N MET A 483 -18.62 22.91 -20.00
CA MET A 483 -18.06 24.23 -20.28
C MET A 483 -19.06 25.25 -19.74
N PRO A 484 -18.71 26.10 -18.76
CA PRO A 484 -19.38 27.39 -18.66
C PRO A 484 -19.21 28.18 -19.95
#